data_AF-A0A6G3MKN6-F1
#
_entry.id   AF-A0A6G3MKN6-F1
#
_cell.length_a   1.000
_cell.length_b   1.000
_cell.length_c   1.000
_cell.angle_alpha   90.00
_cell.angle_beta   90.00
_cell.angle_gamma   90.00
#
_symmetry.space_group_name_H-M   'P 1'
#
loop_
_entity.id
_entity.type
_entity.pdbx_description
1 polymer ?
#
loop_
_entity_poly.entity_id
_entity_poly.type
_entity_poly.pdbx_seq_one_letter_code
_entity_poly.pdbx_strand_id
1 'polypeptide(L)'
;ENLDVAEPSDSVGINLKNIPVADLRKPNIFGHPGNNPPMPVANMTCQVLMISEIGKNNGVKEGYSPTMDIHVAHVNVTLTKIFYKLEAKTGKKIEATEENAAQFTVKCKETALILVTPNAPLCAEAYSDYKGLGRFALRDQKSSIGVGFVKEIVRSTVDAKSGLMAAKGKSAPKASSAKPKK
;
A
#
# COMPACT_ATOMS: atom_id res chain seq x y z
N GLU A 1 15.80 -30.99 -9.76
CA GLU A 1 17.20 -30.57 -9.93
C GLU A 1 17.53 -29.63 -8.77
N ASN A 2 18.70 -29.80 -8.13
CA ASN A 2 19.11 -28.91 -7.04
C ASN A 2 19.90 -27.76 -7.65
N LEU A 3 19.53 -26.53 -7.30
CA LEU A 3 20.19 -25.31 -7.76
C LEU A 3 21.01 -24.72 -6.61
N ASP A 4 22.27 -24.42 -6.87
CA ASP A 4 23.16 -23.78 -5.88
C ASP A 4 22.84 -22.29 -5.71
N VAL A 5 22.40 -21.64 -6.79
CA VAL A 5 21.99 -20.24 -6.84
C VAL A 5 20.71 -20.13 -7.64
N ALA A 6 19.77 -19.31 -7.15
CA ALA A 6 18.58 -18.92 -7.88
C ALA A 6 18.71 -17.47 -8.32
N GLU A 7 18.43 -17.19 -9.58
CA GLU A 7 18.44 -15.85 -10.15
C GLU A 7 17.03 -15.23 -10.15
N PRO A 8 16.92 -13.89 -10.28
CA PRO A 8 15.61 -13.26 -10.41
C PRO A 8 14.80 -13.89 -11.55
N SER A 9 13.54 -14.27 -11.24
CA SER A 9 12.56 -14.97 -12.10
C SER A 9 12.51 -16.48 -11.95
N ASP A 10 13.47 -17.11 -11.25
CA ASP A 10 13.41 -18.54 -10.99
C ASP A 10 12.28 -18.89 -10.00
N SER A 11 11.50 -19.93 -10.34
CA SER A 11 10.51 -20.52 -9.44
C SER A 11 11.14 -21.69 -8.69
N VAL A 12 11.61 -21.43 -7.46
CA VAL A 12 12.36 -22.41 -6.66
C VAL A 12 11.64 -22.79 -5.37
N GLY A 13 11.85 -24.03 -4.94
CA GLY A 13 11.56 -24.47 -3.57
C GLY A 13 12.80 -24.33 -2.71
N ILE A 14 12.68 -23.74 -1.52
CA ILE A 14 13.79 -23.55 -0.58
C ILE A 14 13.54 -24.39 0.67
N ASN A 15 14.57 -25.10 1.12
CA ASN A 15 14.53 -25.83 2.40
C ASN A 15 15.15 -24.96 3.51
N LEU A 16 14.35 -24.60 4.52
CA LEU A 16 14.77 -23.77 5.65
C LEU A 16 14.98 -24.64 6.88
N LYS A 17 16.16 -24.55 7.50
CA LYS A 17 16.44 -25.26 8.76
C LYS A 17 15.94 -24.42 9.94
N ASN A 18 15.44 -25.10 10.97
CA ASN A 18 15.02 -24.51 12.25
C ASN A 18 13.86 -23.50 12.16
N ILE A 19 13.02 -23.57 11.13
CA ILE A 19 11.80 -22.76 11.03
C ILE A 19 10.58 -23.68 11.04
N PRO A 20 9.65 -23.52 11.99
CA PRO A 20 8.40 -24.27 12.01
C PRO A 20 7.55 -23.98 10.77
N VAL A 21 6.95 -25.02 10.18
CA VAL A 21 6.01 -24.88 9.05
C VAL A 21 4.82 -23.98 9.41
N ALA A 22 4.42 -23.98 10.69
CA ALA A 22 3.34 -23.14 11.19
C ALA A 22 3.61 -21.62 11.08
N ASP A 23 4.87 -21.21 11.00
CA ASP A 23 5.28 -19.81 10.86
C ASP A 23 5.44 -19.40 9.38
N LEU A 24 5.52 -20.39 8.49
CA LEU A 24 5.65 -20.20 7.04
C LEU A 24 4.26 -20.22 6.40
N ARG A 25 3.66 -19.04 6.27
CA ARG A 25 2.35 -18.87 5.62
C ARG A 25 2.44 -17.89 4.48
N LYS A 26 1.56 -18.04 3.50
CA LYS A 26 1.32 -16.96 2.54
C LYS A 26 0.68 -15.79 3.31
N PRO A 27 1.10 -14.52 3.08
CA PRO A 27 2.00 -14.06 2.03
C PRO A 27 3.38 -13.59 2.54
N ASN A 28 4.11 -14.42 3.30
CA ASN A 28 5.44 -14.07 3.80
C ASN A 28 6.42 -13.78 2.64
N ILE A 29 7.22 -12.74 2.81
CA ILE A 29 8.30 -12.34 1.88
C ILE A 29 9.63 -12.60 2.55
N PHE A 30 10.54 -13.26 1.85
CA PHE A 30 11.89 -13.56 2.33
C PHE A 30 12.88 -12.57 1.73
N GLY A 31 13.86 -12.17 2.52
CA GLY A 31 14.96 -11.32 2.09
C GLY A 31 16.18 -11.53 2.96
N HIS A 32 17.32 -11.06 2.48
CA HIS A 32 18.58 -11.21 3.20
C HIS A 32 18.61 -10.25 4.42
N PRO A 33 18.92 -10.72 5.64
CA PRO A 33 18.81 -9.91 6.84
C PRO A 33 19.76 -8.70 6.85
N GLY A 34 20.91 -8.81 6.18
CA GLY A 34 21.90 -7.73 6.06
C GLY A 34 21.70 -6.80 4.86
N ASN A 35 20.68 -7.02 4.03
CA ASN A 35 20.46 -6.22 2.83
C ASN A 35 18.98 -5.89 2.68
N ASN A 36 18.57 -4.78 3.31
CA ASN A 36 17.20 -4.26 3.29
C ASN A 36 16.13 -5.35 3.55
N PRO A 37 16.06 -5.88 4.79
CA PRO A 37 15.10 -6.93 5.11
C PRO A 37 13.66 -6.47 4.88
N PRO A 38 12.77 -7.35 4.38
CA PRO A 38 11.37 -7.02 4.18
C PRO A 38 10.70 -6.68 5.51
N MET A 39 9.99 -5.56 5.55
CA MET A 39 9.37 -5.02 6.76
C MET A 39 7.86 -4.80 6.59
N PRO A 40 7.08 -5.01 7.65
CA PRO A 40 5.64 -4.76 7.63
C PRO A 40 5.33 -3.30 7.34
N VAL A 41 4.26 -3.08 6.57
CA VAL A 41 3.77 -1.76 6.17
C VAL A 41 2.69 -1.32 7.14
N ALA A 42 2.81 -0.09 7.66
CA ALA A 42 1.74 0.56 8.42
C ALA A 42 0.76 1.24 7.48
N ASN A 43 1.26 2.07 6.57
CA ASN A 43 0.47 2.77 5.56
C ASN A 43 1.27 2.87 4.27
N MET A 44 0.58 2.97 3.13
CA MET A 44 1.21 3.18 1.83
C MET A 44 0.47 4.24 1.04
N THR A 45 1.23 5.13 0.40
CA THR A 45 0.70 6.10 -0.54
C THR A 45 0.75 5.47 -1.92
N CYS A 46 -0.41 5.30 -2.54
CA CYS A 46 -0.57 4.59 -3.79
C CYS A 46 -1.19 5.46 -4.87
N GLN A 47 -0.71 5.29 -6.10
CA GLN A 47 -1.40 5.83 -7.27
C GLN A 47 -2.30 4.74 -7.84
N VAL A 48 -3.60 5.02 -7.90
CA VAL A 48 -4.64 4.08 -8.33
C VAL A 48 -5.34 4.66 -9.55
N LEU A 49 -5.46 3.85 -10.60
CA LEU A 49 -6.38 4.07 -11.71
C LEU A 49 -7.62 3.20 -11.48
N MET A 50 -8.79 3.84 -11.44
CA MET A 50 -10.06 3.12 -11.39
C MET A 50 -10.44 2.65 -12.79
N ILE A 51 -10.71 1.37 -12.95
CA ILE A 51 -10.96 0.74 -14.26
C ILE A 51 -12.39 0.22 -14.41
N SER A 52 -13.15 0.17 -13.32
CA SER A 52 -14.53 -0.30 -13.33
C SER A 52 -15.43 0.63 -12.52
N GLU A 53 -16.71 0.64 -12.87
CA GLU A 53 -17.76 1.33 -12.14
C GLU A 53 -18.18 0.49 -10.93
N ILE A 54 -18.23 1.11 -9.74
CA ILE A 54 -18.61 0.43 -8.51
C ILE A 54 -20.05 0.76 -8.15
N GLY A 55 -20.95 -0.22 -8.36
CA GLY A 55 -22.36 -0.14 -7.97
C GLY A 55 -23.11 1.06 -8.54
N LYS A 56 -24.24 1.41 -7.94
CA LYS A 56 -25.07 2.57 -8.36
C LYS A 56 -24.47 3.93 -7.98
N ASN A 57 -23.48 3.94 -7.07
CA ASN A 57 -22.91 5.15 -6.48
C ASN A 57 -21.69 5.70 -7.26
N ASN A 58 -21.31 5.01 -8.34
CA ASN A 58 -20.42 5.48 -9.41
C ASN A 58 -19.03 6.00 -8.97
N GLY A 59 -18.50 5.53 -7.85
CA GLY A 59 -17.15 5.89 -7.41
C GLY A 59 -16.77 5.41 -6.01
N VAL A 60 -15.50 5.59 -5.69
CA VAL A 60 -14.88 5.24 -4.41
C VAL A 60 -14.68 6.48 -3.56
N LYS A 61 -14.95 6.38 -2.26
CA LYS A 61 -14.73 7.44 -1.27
C LYS A 61 -13.77 6.99 -0.17
N GLU A 62 -13.33 7.95 0.63
CA GLU A 62 -12.59 7.66 1.86
C GLU A 62 -13.39 6.71 2.78
N GLY A 63 -12.67 5.80 3.44
CA GLY A 63 -13.22 4.72 4.27
C GLY A 63 -13.68 3.49 3.50
N TYR A 64 -13.75 3.53 2.16
CA TYR A 64 -14.06 2.34 1.37
C TYR A 64 -12.98 1.28 1.55
N SER A 65 -13.39 0.02 1.70
CA SER A 65 -12.50 -1.07 2.10
C SER A 65 -12.55 -2.24 1.12
N PRO A 66 -11.86 -2.15 -0.03
CA PRO A 66 -11.75 -3.25 -0.99
C PRO A 66 -10.72 -4.29 -0.53
N THR A 67 -10.62 -5.38 -1.30
CA THR A 67 -9.49 -6.31 -1.18
C THR A 67 -8.39 -5.93 -2.15
N MET A 68 -7.14 -5.99 -1.71
CA MET A 68 -5.95 -5.71 -2.50
C MET A 68 -5.20 -7.01 -2.79
N ASP A 69 -4.97 -7.27 -4.07
CA ASP A 69 -4.01 -8.26 -4.55
C ASP A 69 -2.69 -7.56 -4.82
N ILE A 70 -1.66 -7.88 -4.05
CA ILE A 70 -0.30 -7.35 -4.23
C ILE A 70 0.65 -8.55 -4.11
N HIS A 71 1.50 -8.76 -5.12
CA HIS A 71 2.33 -9.97 -5.26
C HIS A 71 1.54 -11.29 -5.09
N VAL A 72 1.74 -12.01 -3.98
CA VAL A 72 1.02 -13.22 -3.57
C VAL A 72 0.05 -12.96 -2.41
N ALA A 73 0.01 -11.75 -1.87
CA ALA A 73 -0.90 -11.34 -0.82
C ALA A 73 -2.29 -11.00 -1.37
N HIS A 74 -3.30 -11.47 -0.66
CA HIS A 74 -4.69 -11.08 -0.81
C HIS A 74 -5.17 -10.55 0.54
N VAL A 75 -5.33 -9.25 0.67
CA VAL A 75 -5.58 -8.60 1.96
C VAL A 75 -6.63 -7.50 1.86
N ASN A 76 -7.50 -7.41 2.86
CA ASN A 76 -8.43 -6.29 2.95
C ASN A 76 -7.67 -5.02 3.32
N VAL A 77 -7.96 -3.95 2.59
CA VAL A 77 -7.34 -2.65 2.80
C VAL A 77 -8.44 -1.61 2.98
N THR A 78 -8.12 -0.53 3.68
CA THR A 78 -9.00 0.62 3.81
C THR A 78 -8.36 1.82 3.14
N LEU A 79 -9.12 2.50 2.28
CA LEU A 79 -8.71 3.72 1.62
C LEU A 79 -8.91 4.89 2.57
N THR A 80 -7.87 5.20 3.34
CA THR A 80 -7.94 6.11 4.48
C THR A 80 -8.11 7.56 4.06
N LYS A 81 -7.39 7.98 3.02
CA LYS A 81 -7.42 9.38 2.57
C LYS A 81 -7.17 9.48 1.07
N ILE A 82 -7.89 10.34 0.37
CA ILE A 82 -7.65 10.63 -1.04
C ILE A 82 -6.99 12.01 -1.10
N PHE A 83 -5.72 12.05 -1.51
CA PHE A 83 -4.97 13.30 -1.56
C PHE A 83 -5.43 14.19 -2.71
N TYR A 84 -5.43 13.64 -3.92
CA TYR A 84 -5.88 14.33 -5.11
C TYR A 84 -6.23 13.34 -6.21
N LYS A 85 -7.06 13.79 -7.15
CA LYS A 85 -7.30 13.13 -8.43
C LYS A 85 -6.47 13.78 -9.51
N LEU A 86 -6.18 13.03 -10.57
CA LEU A 86 -5.55 13.52 -11.77
C LEU A 86 -6.59 13.58 -12.88
N GLU A 87 -6.73 14.73 -13.51
CA GLU A 87 -7.56 14.89 -14.69
C GLU A 87 -6.95 14.10 -15.87
N ALA A 88 -7.73 13.22 -16.49
CA ALA A 88 -7.24 12.29 -17.52
C ALA A 88 -6.59 12.96 -18.74
N LYS A 89 -6.99 14.21 -19.07
CA LYS A 89 -6.49 14.93 -20.25
C LYS A 89 -5.27 15.82 -19.96
N THR A 90 -5.26 16.49 -18.81
CA THR A 90 -4.26 17.53 -18.51
C THR A 90 -3.25 17.11 -17.46
N GLY A 91 -3.51 16.02 -16.71
CA GLY A 91 -2.72 15.61 -15.55
C GLY A 91 -2.78 16.61 -14.39
N LYS A 92 -3.68 17.60 -14.43
CA LYS A 92 -3.85 18.55 -13.33
C LYS A 92 -4.37 17.83 -12.08
N LYS A 93 -3.80 18.21 -10.94
CA LYS A 93 -4.24 17.73 -9.64
C LYS A 93 -5.51 18.45 -9.23
N ILE A 94 -6.53 17.67 -8.91
CA ILE A 94 -7.80 18.13 -8.36
C ILE A 94 -7.81 17.67 -6.90
N GLU A 95 -7.72 18.62 -5.98
CA GLU A 95 -7.76 18.38 -4.55
C GLU A 95 -9.20 18.52 -4.03
N ALA A 96 -9.50 17.86 -2.92
CA ALA A 96 -10.76 18.07 -2.23
C ALA A 96 -10.75 19.46 -1.56
N THR A 97 -11.76 20.29 -1.84
CA THR A 97 -12.00 21.54 -1.13
C THR A 97 -12.99 21.31 0.01
N GLU A 98 -13.01 22.19 1.01
CA GLU A 98 -13.87 22.05 2.20
C GLU A 98 -15.35 21.91 1.84
N GLU A 99 -15.79 22.52 0.72
CA GLU A 99 -17.16 22.47 0.22
C GLU A 99 -17.50 21.14 -0.48
N ASN A 100 -16.52 20.45 -1.08
CA ASN A 100 -16.75 19.24 -1.89
C ASN A 100 -16.20 17.95 -1.27
N ALA A 101 -15.52 18.04 -0.12
CA ALA A 101 -14.89 16.92 0.56
C ALA A 101 -15.85 15.76 0.81
N ALA A 102 -17.10 16.05 1.20
CA ALA A 102 -18.13 15.03 1.44
C ALA A 102 -18.58 14.26 0.18
N GLN A 103 -18.41 14.84 -1.01
CA GLN A 103 -18.76 14.23 -2.30
C GLN A 103 -17.52 13.80 -3.11
N PHE A 104 -16.32 13.97 -2.57
CA PHE A 104 -15.09 13.72 -3.29
C PHE A 104 -14.90 12.21 -3.55
N THR A 105 -15.33 11.78 -4.72
CA THR A 105 -15.38 10.36 -5.13
C THR A 105 -14.54 10.09 -6.37
N VAL A 106 -13.69 9.07 -6.35
CA VAL A 106 -12.88 8.67 -7.51
C VAL A 106 -13.71 7.75 -8.37
N LYS A 107 -14.01 8.19 -9.59
CA LYS A 107 -14.87 7.47 -10.54
C LYS A 107 -14.06 6.62 -11.50
N CYS A 108 -14.75 5.82 -12.30
CA CYS A 108 -14.14 5.03 -13.37
C CYS A 108 -13.33 5.93 -14.32
N LYS A 109 -12.16 5.45 -14.76
CA LYS A 109 -11.17 6.14 -15.61
C LYS A 109 -10.49 7.35 -14.96
N GLU A 110 -10.70 7.58 -13.67
CA GLU A 110 -9.95 8.58 -12.92
C GLU A 110 -8.74 7.94 -12.24
N THR A 111 -7.64 8.70 -12.19
CA THR A 111 -6.47 8.34 -11.40
C THR A 111 -6.43 9.17 -10.14
N ALA A 112 -6.07 8.58 -9.01
CA ALA A 112 -5.96 9.29 -7.74
C ALA A 112 -4.73 8.84 -6.96
N LEU A 113 -4.20 9.74 -6.13
CA LEU A 113 -3.23 9.41 -5.11
C LEU A 113 -3.96 9.19 -3.78
N ILE A 114 -3.86 7.98 -3.24
CA ILE A 114 -4.65 7.52 -2.09
C ILE A 114 -3.71 6.97 -1.03
N LEU A 115 -3.97 7.32 0.23
CA LEU A 115 -3.39 6.65 1.39
C LEU A 115 -4.18 5.37 1.68
N VAL A 116 -3.49 4.24 1.67
CA VAL A 116 -4.06 2.92 1.89
C VAL A 116 -3.48 2.33 3.17
N THR A 117 -4.37 1.83 4.03
CA THR A 117 -4.02 1.13 5.27
C THR A 117 -4.38 -0.35 5.11
N PRO A 118 -3.43 -1.28 5.26
CA PRO A 118 -3.73 -2.71 5.28
C PRO A 118 -4.36 -3.12 6.61
N ASN A 119 -5.41 -3.94 6.57
CA ASN A 119 -6.13 -4.40 7.77
C ASN A 119 -5.53 -5.69 8.36
N ALA A 120 -4.52 -6.26 7.71
CA ALA A 120 -3.72 -7.38 8.20
C ALA A 120 -2.23 -7.12 7.90
N PRO A 121 -1.30 -7.82 8.58
CA PRO A 121 0.13 -7.67 8.31
C PRO A 121 0.46 -7.88 6.83
N LEU A 122 1.05 -6.87 6.21
CA LEU A 122 1.42 -6.88 4.80
C LEU A 122 2.85 -6.35 4.65
N CYS A 123 3.63 -7.02 3.81
CA CYS A 123 4.89 -6.48 3.29
C CYS A 123 4.66 -6.01 1.85
N ALA A 124 5.09 -4.79 1.55
CA ALA A 124 5.08 -4.21 0.21
C ALA A 124 6.26 -3.26 0.08
N GLU A 125 6.60 -2.90 -1.16
CA GLU A 125 7.71 -2.00 -1.46
C GLU A 125 7.27 -0.88 -2.40
N ALA A 126 7.99 0.24 -2.38
CA ALA A 126 7.78 1.29 -3.37
C ALA A 126 8.10 0.74 -4.77
N TYR A 127 7.28 1.10 -5.76
CA TYR A 127 7.42 0.60 -7.13
C TYR A 127 8.75 1.01 -7.78
N SER A 128 9.30 2.16 -7.40
CA SER A 128 10.62 2.62 -7.83
C SER A 128 11.73 1.67 -7.41
N ASP A 129 11.60 1.10 -6.21
CA ASP A 129 12.66 0.33 -5.55
C ASP A 129 12.54 -1.15 -5.94
N TYR A 130 11.32 -1.70 -5.83
CA TYR A 130 11.02 -3.09 -6.18
C TYR A 130 9.72 -3.19 -6.99
N LYS A 131 9.86 -3.15 -8.33
CA LYS A 131 8.72 -3.17 -9.27
C LYS A 131 7.76 -4.36 -9.07
N GLY A 132 8.28 -5.52 -8.67
CA GLY A 132 7.49 -6.74 -8.45
C GLY A 132 6.63 -6.72 -7.19
N LEU A 133 7.01 -5.92 -6.19
CA LEU A 133 6.33 -5.82 -4.89
C LEU A 133 5.49 -4.55 -4.73
N GLY A 134 5.59 -3.62 -5.69
CA GLY A 134 4.87 -2.35 -5.67
C GLY A 134 3.65 -2.28 -6.57
N ARG A 135 3.32 -3.30 -7.37
CA ARG A 135 2.12 -3.33 -8.23
C ARG A 135 0.98 -4.08 -7.54
N PHE A 136 -0.23 -3.53 -7.63
CA PHE A 136 -1.40 -4.17 -7.04
C PHE A 136 -2.66 -3.98 -7.89
N ALA A 137 -3.64 -4.84 -7.63
CA ALA A 137 -5.01 -4.70 -8.10
C ALA A 137 -5.95 -4.56 -6.91
N LEU A 138 -6.95 -3.70 -7.03
CA LEU A 138 -8.05 -3.58 -6.09
C LEU A 138 -9.24 -4.35 -6.61
N ARG A 139 -9.90 -5.09 -5.72
CA ARG A 139 -11.07 -5.91 -6.02
C ARG A 139 -12.22 -5.65 -5.04
N ASP A 140 -13.44 -5.76 -5.56
CA ASP A 140 -14.67 -5.81 -4.79
C ASP A 140 -15.61 -6.88 -5.37
N GLN A 141 -16.19 -7.71 -4.52
CA GLN A 141 -17.09 -8.82 -4.91
C GLN A 141 -16.58 -9.67 -6.09
N LYS A 142 -15.27 -9.97 -6.13
CA LYS A 142 -14.57 -10.73 -7.19
C LYS A 142 -14.35 -9.98 -8.51
N SER A 143 -14.80 -8.73 -8.62
CA SER A 143 -14.54 -7.85 -9.76
C SER A 143 -13.33 -6.95 -9.49
N SER A 144 -12.52 -6.70 -10.51
CA SER A 144 -11.42 -5.73 -10.42
C SER A 144 -11.98 -4.32 -10.55
N ILE A 145 -11.72 -3.47 -9.55
CA ILE A 145 -12.22 -2.09 -9.51
C ILE A 145 -11.14 -1.08 -9.91
N GLY A 146 -9.88 -1.40 -9.65
CA GLY A 146 -8.76 -0.51 -9.90
C GLY A 146 -7.43 -1.26 -9.98
N VAL A 147 -6.45 -0.62 -10.60
CA VAL A 147 -5.06 -1.09 -10.66
C VAL A 147 -4.16 0.05 -10.27
N GLY A 148 -3.02 -0.25 -9.66
CA GLY A 148 -2.17 0.81 -9.17
C GLY A 148 -0.77 0.34 -8.81
N PHE A 149 0.00 1.30 -8.34
CA PHE A 149 1.33 1.06 -7.81
C PHE A 149 1.59 1.89 -6.56
N VAL A 150 2.42 1.35 -5.69
CA VAL A 150 2.86 1.98 -4.45
C VAL A 150 3.93 3.01 -4.78
N LYS A 151 3.71 4.25 -4.32
CA LYS A 151 4.66 5.35 -4.52
C LYS A 151 5.57 5.51 -3.31
N GLU A 152 4.99 5.48 -2.11
CA GLU A 152 5.71 5.66 -0.84
C GLU A 152 5.14 4.74 0.23
N ILE A 153 5.97 4.36 1.20
CA ILE A 153 5.62 3.44 2.27
C ILE A 153 6.03 4.01 3.61
N VAL A 154 5.11 3.90 4.57
CA VAL A 154 5.39 4.07 5.99
C VAL A 154 5.48 2.68 6.61
N ARG A 155 6.68 2.32 7.08
CA ARG A 155 6.91 1.03 7.76
C ARG A 155 6.25 1.03 9.13
N SER A 156 5.74 -0.13 9.51
CA SER A 156 5.27 -0.34 10.86
C SER A 156 6.45 -0.47 11.82
N THR A 157 6.31 0.10 13.01
CA THR A 157 7.36 0.07 14.06
C THR A 157 7.32 -1.22 14.89
N VAL A 158 6.52 -2.21 14.48
CA VAL A 158 6.45 -3.50 15.18
C VAL A 158 7.68 -4.33 14.86
N ASP A 159 8.53 -4.50 15.87
CA ASP A 159 9.48 -5.59 15.94
C ASP A 159 8.75 -6.91 15.70
N ALA A 160 9.33 -7.75 14.83
CA ALA A 160 8.74 -8.94 14.22
C ALA A 160 8.38 -10.10 15.19
N LYS A 161 8.11 -9.85 16.47
CA LYS A 161 7.90 -10.89 17.50
C LYS A 161 6.54 -10.92 18.21
N SER A 162 5.62 -9.99 17.98
CA SER A 162 4.28 -10.10 18.57
C SER A 162 3.24 -9.42 17.70
N GLY A 163 2.28 -10.20 17.19
CA GLY A 163 1.15 -9.74 16.38
C GLY A 163 0.15 -8.88 17.16
N LEU A 164 0.56 -7.69 17.59
CA LEU A 164 -0.34 -6.68 18.13
C LEU A 164 0.06 -5.29 17.62
N MET A 165 -0.87 -4.64 16.92
CA MET A 165 -0.67 -3.31 16.37
C MET A 165 -0.72 -2.25 17.48
N ALA A 166 0.28 -1.36 17.51
CA ALA A 166 0.20 -0.09 18.22
C ALA A 166 0.58 1.04 17.26
N ALA A 167 -0.37 1.94 17.00
CA ALA A 167 -0.13 3.15 16.22
C ALA A 167 0.59 4.19 17.08
N LYS A 168 1.81 4.59 16.69
CA LYS A 168 2.43 5.83 17.18
C LYS A 168 2.45 6.85 16.05
N GLY A 169 1.51 7.80 16.12
CA GLY A 169 1.55 9.03 15.33
C GLY A 169 2.79 9.84 15.71
N LYS A 170 3.65 10.13 14.74
CA LYS A 170 4.63 11.21 14.89
C LYS A 170 3.95 12.52 14.54
N SER A 171 3.88 13.36 15.57
CA SER A 171 3.47 14.75 15.60
C SER A 171 4.04 15.61 14.47
N ALA A 172 3.21 16.56 14.03
CA ALA A 172 3.48 17.61 13.06
C ALA A 172 4.80 18.39 13.28
N PRO A 173 5.39 18.98 12.22
CA PRO A 173 6.57 19.84 12.36
C PRO A 173 6.19 21.12 13.11
N LYS A 174 6.87 21.42 14.22
CA LYS A 174 6.78 22.72 14.90
C LYS A 174 7.45 23.79 14.02
N ALA A 175 6.63 24.68 13.47
CA ALA A 175 7.04 26.01 13.02
C ALA A 175 6.81 27.01 14.16
N SER A 176 7.81 27.84 14.49
CA SER A 176 7.72 29.09 15.28
C SER A 176 9.14 29.53 15.66
N SER A 177 9.83 30.31 14.82
CA SER A 177 9.83 31.79 14.79
C SER A 177 10.80 32.42 15.79
N ALA A 178 11.71 33.22 15.23
CA ALA A 178 12.72 34.01 15.92
C ALA A 178 12.10 35.24 16.60
N LYS A 179 12.72 35.70 17.71
CA LYS A 179 12.73 37.12 18.10
C LYS A 179 14.07 37.47 18.78
N PRO A 180 14.54 38.73 18.63
CA PRO A 180 15.91 39.14 18.87
C PRO A 180 16.15 39.50 20.33
N LYS A 181 17.39 39.30 20.80
CA LYS A 181 17.84 39.80 22.10
C LYS A 181 18.13 41.29 22.01
N LYS A 182 17.61 42.04 22.99
CA LYS A 182 18.01 43.39 23.35
C LYS A 182 19.02 43.28 24.49
#